data_AF-C7IWU3-F1
#
_entry.id   AF-C7IWU3-F1
#
_cell.length_a   1.000
_cell.length_b   1.000
_cell.length_c   1.000
_cell.angle_alpha   90.00
_cell.angle_beta   90.00
_cell.angle_gamma   90.00
#
_symmetry.space_group_name_H-M   'P 1'
#
loop_
_entity.id
_entity.type
_entity.pdbx_description
1 polymer ?
#
loop_
_entity_poly.entity_id
_entity_poly.type
_entity_poly.pdbx_seq_one_letter_code
_entity_poly.pdbx_strand_id
1 'polypeptide(L)'
;MLFNILSTNLTIEVQTLAALYCLLADVCLRESLVFVIDSFTNESVQYTFSVLQVDISRKIKHAFCPPKLAEGNPCLEYIKYIILPWYGKFEVVREKEDGGNKTFLSMEELTADYVSGVLHPGDMKLALANSLIKILQPVYDHFKSNAEAKKALQGIEKYYKI
;
A
#
# COMPACT_ATOMS: atom_id res chain seq x y z
N MET A 1 12.25 -11.90 30.64
CA MET A 1 12.57 -10.69 29.83
C MET A 1 12.37 -10.87 28.32
N LEU A 2 11.83 -12.00 27.83
CA LEU A 2 11.54 -12.23 26.40
C LEU A 2 10.04 -12.25 26.05
N PHE A 3 9.15 -12.37 27.04
CA PHE A 3 7.69 -12.33 26.84
C PHE A 3 7.13 -10.91 26.62
N ASN A 4 7.87 -9.87 27.00
CA ASN A 4 7.43 -8.48 26.79
C ASN A 4 7.74 -7.93 25.40
N ILE A 5 8.64 -8.55 24.62
CA ILE A 5 8.99 -8.08 23.27
C ILE A 5 8.00 -8.61 22.21
N LEU A 6 7.51 -9.85 22.40
CA LEU A 6 6.52 -10.44 21.49
C LEU A 6 5.11 -9.85 21.69
N SER A 7 4.75 -9.52 22.94
CA SER A 7 3.48 -8.85 23.25
C SER A 7 3.46 -7.42 22.69
N THR A 8 4.57 -6.68 22.77
CA THR A 8 4.68 -5.34 22.19
C THR A 8 4.65 -5.36 20.66
N ASN A 9 5.29 -6.35 20.01
CA ASN A 9 5.27 -6.46 18.55
C ASN A 9 3.87 -6.75 17.99
N LEU A 10 3.08 -7.60 18.66
CA LEU A 10 1.70 -7.87 18.24
C LEU A 10 0.79 -6.63 18.41
N THR A 11 0.95 -5.87 19.50
CA THR A 11 0.23 -4.60 19.68
C THR A 11 0.70 -3.54 18.69
N ILE A 12 1.98 -3.49 18.33
CA ILE A 12 2.50 -2.57 17.33
C ILE A 12 1.99 -2.96 15.93
N GLU A 13 1.97 -4.23 15.56
CA GLU A 13 1.44 -4.70 14.26
C GLU A 13 -0.08 -4.45 14.12
N VAL A 14 -0.86 -4.71 15.17
CA VAL A 14 -2.31 -4.44 15.17
C VAL A 14 -2.60 -2.95 15.23
N GLN A 15 -1.80 -2.15 15.96
CA GLN A 15 -1.90 -0.69 15.93
C GLN A 15 -1.45 -0.09 14.60
N THR A 16 -0.46 -0.69 13.93
CA THR A 16 0.00 -0.27 12.60
C THR A 16 -1.05 -0.62 11.54
N LEU A 17 -1.68 -1.80 11.63
CA LEU A 17 -2.83 -2.17 10.80
C LEU A 17 -4.06 -1.31 11.08
N ALA A 18 -4.35 -0.97 12.34
CA ALA A 18 -5.45 -0.10 12.71
C ALA A 18 -5.20 1.38 12.34
N ALA A 19 -3.94 1.84 12.44
CA ALA A 19 -3.53 3.17 11.99
C ALA A 19 -3.55 3.27 10.46
N LEU A 20 -3.09 2.21 9.76
CA LEU A 20 -3.24 2.08 8.32
C LEU A 20 -4.73 2.03 7.94
N TYR A 21 -5.56 1.31 8.68
CA TYR A 21 -7.02 1.26 8.50
C TYR A 21 -7.70 2.63 8.70
N CYS A 22 -7.28 3.40 9.71
CA CYS A 22 -7.78 4.77 9.94
C CYS A 22 -7.24 5.78 8.91
N LEU A 23 -5.99 5.67 8.47
CA LEU A 23 -5.43 6.55 7.42
C LEU A 23 -6.02 6.27 6.03
N LEU A 24 -6.39 5.01 5.76
CA LEU A 24 -6.97 4.59 4.49
C LEU A 24 -8.50 4.79 4.43
N ALA A 25 -9.10 5.30 5.50
CA ALA A 25 -10.55 5.43 5.64
C ALA A 25 -11.18 6.54 4.78
N ASP A 26 -10.41 7.51 4.25
CA ASP A 26 -11.00 8.69 3.59
C ASP A 26 -10.79 8.85 2.07
N VAL A 27 -9.89 8.13 1.42
CA VAL A 27 -9.80 8.22 -0.06
C VAL A 27 -9.39 6.87 -0.63
N CYS A 28 -10.19 6.35 -1.58
CA CYS A 28 -9.91 5.28 -2.56
C CYS A 28 -9.42 3.88 -2.10
N LEU A 29 -8.92 3.69 -0.87
CA LEU A 29 -8.40 2.41 -0.39
C LEU A 29 -9.33 1.67 0.58
N ARG A 30 -10.49 2.24 0.94
CA ARG A 30 -11.53 1.55 1.74
C ARG A 30 -12.00 0.27 1.06
N GLU A 31 -12.22 0.29 -0.26
CA GLU A 31 -12.52 -0.91 -1.07
C GLU A 31 -11.28 -1.80 -1.29
N SER A 32 -10.07 -1.33 -0.98
CA SER A 32 -8.84 -2.12 -1.10
C SER A 32 -8.47 -2.84 0.18
N LEU A 33 -8.83 -2.31 1.35
CA LEU A 33 -8.70 -3.03 2.62
C LEU A 33 -9.78 -4.10 2.82
N VAL A 34 -11.03 -3.83 2.42
CA VAL A 34 -12.07 -4.88 2.30
C VAL A 34 -11.57 -5.98 1.36
N PHE A 35 -10.92 -5.60 0.25
CA PHE A 35 -10.30 -6.56 -0.65
C PHE A 35 -9.12 -7.34 -0.05
N VAL A 36 -8.24 -6.73 0.76
CA VAL A 36 -7.19 -7.47 1.47
C VAL A 36 -7.82 -8.53 2.39
N ILE A 37 -8.91 -8.18 3.06
CA ILE A 37 -9.69 -9.12 3.89
C ILE A 37 -10.31 -10.23 3.00
N ASP A 38 -11.00 -9.89 1.90
CA ASP A 38 -11.58 -10.87 0.94
C ASP A 38 -10.52 -11.77 0.27
N SER A 39 -9.30 -11.25 0.06
CA SER A 39 -8.19 -11.92 -0.64
C SER A 39 -7.61 -13.11 0.12
N PHE A 40 -7.76 -13.14 1.45
CA PHE A 40 -7.18 -14.17 2.31
C PHE A 40 -8.14 -15.33 2.59
N THR A 41 -9.36 -15.26 2.08
CA THR A 41 -10.49 -15.79 2.84
C THR A 41 -11.47 -16.59 1.96
N ASN A 42 -11.46 -16.37 0.64
CA ASN A 42 -12.15 -17.22 -0.32
C ASN A 42 -11.37 -18.50 -0.69
N GLU A 43 -11.85 -19.66 -0.24
CA GLU A 43 -11.26 -20.99 -0.52
C GLU A 43 -11.40 -21.46 -1.98
N SER A 44 -12.29 -20.82 -2.76
CA SER A 44 -12.59 -21.19 -4.15
C SER A 44 -11.76 -20.43 -5.21
N VAL A 45 -11.00 -19.41 -4.79
CA VAL A 45 -10.02 -18.73 -5.64
C VAL A 45 -8.69 -18.83 -4.94
N GLN A 46 -7.74 -19.53 -5.55
CA GLN A 46 -6.37 -19.61 -5.07
C GLN A 46 -5.72 -18.21 -5.24
N TYR A 47 -6.06 -17.26 -4.37
CA TYR A 47 -5.56 -15.89 -4.43
C TYR A 47 -4.10 -15.88 -4.00
N THR A 48 -3.23 -16.12 -4.96
CA THR A 48 -1.79 -16.03 -4.79
C THR A 48 -1.39 -14.55 -4.65
N PHE A 49 -0.26 -14.29 -3.99
CA PHE A 49 0.28 -12.93 -3.86
C PHE A 49 0.38 -12.20 -5.22
N SER A 50 0.62 -12.94 -6.30
CA SER A 50 0.63 -12.40 -7.66
C SER A 50 -0.71 -11.78 -8.08
N VAL A 51 -1.85 -12.28 -7.60
CA VAL A 51 -3.16 -11.68 -7.92
C VAL A 51 -3.33 -10.36 -7.15
N LEU A 52 -2.96 -10.34 -5.87
CA LEU A 52 -2.93 -9.11 -5.07
C LEU A 52 -2.07 -8.01 -5.71
N GLN A 53 -0.90 -8.38 -6.23
CA GLN A 53 -0.01 -7.46 -6.96
C GLN A 53 -0.69 -6.86 -8.19
N VAL A 54 -1.36 -7.69 -8.99
CA VAL A 54 -2.08 -7.26 -10.20
C VAL A 54 -3.22 -6.30 -9.82
N ASP A 55 -3.95 -6.58 -8.75
CA ASP A 55 -5.06 -5.73 -8.32
C ASP A 55 -4.63 -4.39 -7.76
N ILE A 56 -3.59 -4.36 -6.92
CA ILE A 56 -3.02 -3.09 -6.45
C ILE A 56 -2.56 -2.26 -7.64
N SER A 57 -1.82 -2.87 -8.57
CA SER A 57 -1.33 -2.19 -9.77
C SER A 57 -2.48 -1.65 -10.63
N ARG A 58 -3.55 -2.44 -10.81
CA ARG A 58 -4.77 -2.04 -11.53
C ARG A 58 -5.44 -0.85 -10.86
N LYS A 59 -5.67 -0.90 -9.55
CA LYS A 59 -6.34 0.17 -8.80
C LYS A 59 -5.54 1.47 -8.81
N ILE A 60 -4.23 1.41 -8.56
CA ILE A 60 -3.36 2.59 -8.60
C ILE A 60 -3.24 3.17 -10.01
N LYS A 61 -3.21 2.31 -11.05
CA LYS A 61 -3.24 2.77 -12.45
C LYS A 61 -4.48 3.62 -12.74
N HIS A 62 -5.65 3.18 -12.26
CA HIS A 62 -6.93 3.88 -12.43
C HIS A 62 -7.18 5.02 -11.43
N ALA A 63 -6.35 5.19 -10.41
CA ALA A 63 -6.50 6.25 -9.42
C ALA A 63 -6.44 7.66 -10.07
N PHE A 64 -7.17 8.61 -9.50
CA PHE A 64 -7.13 9.99 -9.96
C PHE A 64 -5.73 10.59 -9.74
N CYS A 65 -5.13 11.11 -10.80
CA CYS A 65 -3.76 11.64 -10.77
C CYS A 65 -3.54 12.60 -11.95
N PRO A 66 -4.04 13.83 -11.86
CA PRO A 66 -3.94 14.81 -12.92
C PRO A 66 -2.47 15.23 -13.14
N PRO A 67 -1.99 15.35 -14.39
CA PRO A 67 -0.63 15.76 -14.67
C PRO A 67 -0.37 17.19 -14.19
N LYS A 68 0.83 17.45 -13.64
CA LYS A 68 1.29 18.77 -13.18
C LYS A 68 0.44 19.45 -12.10
N LEU A 69 -0.50 18.73 -11.49
CA LEU A 69 -1.35 19.22 -10.41
C LEU A 69 -1.16 18.36 -9.17
N ALA A 70 -0.54 18.93 -8.14
CA ALA A 70 -0.28 18.23 -6.89
C ALA A 70 -1.41 18.37 -5.86
N GLU A 71 -2.15 19.48 -5.91
CA GLU A 71 -3.26 19.75 -4.99
C GLU A 71 -4.42 18.78 -5.22
N GLY A 72 -4.92 18.16 -4.14
CA GLY A 72 -6.01 17.18 -4.18
C GLY A 72 -5.66 15.87 -4.90
N ASN A 73 -4.37 15.58 -5.11
CA ASN A 73 -3.94 14.35 -5.77
C ASN A 73 -3.78 13.20 -4.74
N PRO A 74 -4.66 12.19 -4.75
CA PRO A 74 -4.64 11.12 -3.77
C PRO A 74 -3.37 10.25 -3.84
N CYS A 75 -2.76 10.12 -5.02
CA CYS A 75 -1.52 9.37 -5.15
C CYS A 75 -0.36 10.05 -4.40
N LEU A 76 -0.28 11.38 -4.45
CA LEU A 76 0.73 12.13 -3.70
C LEU A 76 0.49 12.08 -2.19
N GLU A 77 -0.78 12.07 -1.77
CA GLU A 77 -1.13 11.90 -0.36
C GLU A 77 -0.70 10.53 0.19
N TYR A 78 -0.88 9.45 -0.57
CA TYR A 78 -0.36 8.13 -0.17
C TYR A 78 1.16 8.13 -0.04
N ILE A 79 1.87 8.80 -0.94
CA ILE A 79 3.33 8.91 -0.84
C ILE A 79 3.71 9.68 0.43
N LYS A 80 3.02 10.80 0.71
CA LYS A 80 3.24 11.64 1.88
C LYS A 80 3.00 10.92 3.20
N TYR A 81 1.88 10.21 3.32
CA TYR A 81 1.41 9.68 4.60
C TYR A 81 1.76 8.21 4.84
N ILE A 82 2.04 7.45 3.77
CA ILE A 82 2.33 6.01 3.88
C ILE A 82 3.78 5.74 3.49
N ILE A 83 4.17 6.10 2.27
CA ILE A 83 5.46 5.64 1.71
C ILE A 83 6.64 6.33 2.37
N LEU A 84 6.62 7.66 2.48
CA LEU A 84 7.72 8.42 3.11
C LEU A 84 7.89 8.08 4.59
N PRO A 85 6.84 7.99 5.43
CA PRO A 85 7.01 7.58 6.83
C PRO A 85 7.49 6.13 6.97
N TRP A 86 7.11 5.23 6.05
CA TRP A 86 7.49 3.82 6.11
C TRP A 86 8.94 3.57 5.69
N TYR A 87 9.38 4.16 4.57
CA TYR A 87 10.71 3.91 4.00
C TYR A 87 11.72 5.04 4.25
N GLY A 88 11.26 6.21 4.65
CA GLY A 88 12.08 7.44 4.73
C GLY A 88 12.41 8.04 3.36
N LYS A 89 11.96 7.43 2.26
CA LYS A 89 12.23 7.84 0.88
C LYS A 89 11.20 7.25 -0.09
N PHE A 90 11.07 7.87 -1.26
CA PHE A 90 10.29 7.38 -2.37
C PHE A 90 11.19 7.22 -3.61
N GLU A 91 11.25 6.01 -4.16
CA GLU A 91 12.12 5.68 -5.29
C GLU A 91 11.31 5.45 -6.56
N VAL A 92 11.59 6.22 -7.59
CA VAL A 92 11.03 6.06 -8.93
C VAL A 92 12.10 5.46 -9.82
N VAL A 93 11.84 4.24 -10.31
CA VAL A 93 12.72 3.51 -11.24
C VAL A 93 12.16 3.67 -12.64
N ARG A 94 12.95 4.28 -13.53
CA ARG A 94 12.58 4.57 -14.93
C ARG A 94 13.81 4.51 -15.81
N GLU A 95 13.61 4.26 -17.11
CA GLU A 95 14.70 4.19 -18.08
C GLU A 95 15.50 5.49 -18.13
N LYS A 96 16.77 5.41 -18.57
CA LYS A 96 17.62 6.61 -18.69
C LYS A 96 17.01 7.68 -19.60
N GLU A 97 16.31 7.24 -20.65
CA GLU A 97 15.64 8.08 -21.63
C GLU A 97 14.47 8.87 -21.03
N ASP A 98 13.81 8.32 -20.01
CA ASP A 98 12.70 8.94 -19.29
C ASP A 98 13.15 9.75 -18.07
N GLY A 99 14.45 10.03 -17.95
CA GLY A 99 15.03 10.84 -16.87
C GLY A 99 15.62 10.03 -15.71
N GLY A 100 15.77 8.70 -15.87
CA GLY A 100 16.52 7.81 -14.99
C GLY A 100 15.96 7.64 -13.57
N ASN A 101 16.54 6.70 -12.83
CA ASN A 101 16.15 6.44 -11.44
C ASN A 101 16.34 7.69 -10.58
N LYS A 102 15.30 8.05 -9.83
CA LYS A 102 15.32 9.18 -8.90
C LYS A 102 14.75 8.78 -7.54
N THR A 103 15.42 9.22 -6.49
CA THR A 103 14.97 9.06 -5.10
C THR A 103 14.55 10.41 -4.56
N PHE A 104 13.38 10.47 -3.96
CA PHE A 104 12.81 11.64 -3.29
C PHE A 104 12.86 11.41 -1.79
N LEU A 105 13.43 12.36 -1.05
CA LEU A 105 13.50 12.27 0.42
C LEU A 105 12.39 13.09 1.10
N SER A 106 11.80 14.04 0.36
CA SER A 106 10.77 14.93 0.88
C SER A 106 9.63 15.13 -0.11
N MET A 107 8.48 15.58 0.40
CA MET A 107 7.33 15.89 -0.45
C MET A 107 7.56 17.14 -1.28
N GLU A 108 8.39 18.06 -0.81
CA GLU A 108 8.73 19.30 -1.51
C GLU A 108 9.46 18.99 -2.81
N GLU A 109 10.46 18.11 -2.77
CA GLU A 109 11.20 17.63 -3.95
C GLU A 109 10.28 16.92 -4.94
N LEU A 110 9.45 16.00 -4.43
CA LEU A 110 8.52 15.23 -5.25
C LEU A 110 7.48 16.13 -5.94
N THR A 111 6.92 17.08 -5.19
CA THR A 111 5.89 17.99 -5.68
C THR A 111 6.45 18.95 -6.73
N ALA A 112 7.67 19.47 -6.51
CA ALA A 112 8.33 20.33 -7.48
C ALA A 112 8.58 19.62 -8.83
N ASP A 113 9.06 18.38 -8.77
CA ASP A 113 9.28 17.54 -9.96
C ASP A 113 7.96 17.16 -10.66
N TYR A 114 6.91 16.89 -9.89
CA TYR A 114 5.60 16.53 -10.43
C TYR A 114 4.91 17.71 -11.11
N VAL A 115 4.92 18.90 -10.49
CA VAL A 115 4.30 20.12 -11.02
C VAL A 115 5.07 20.66 -12.23
N SER A 116 6.41 20.58 -12.20
CA SER A 116 7.24 20.94 -13.37
C SER A 116 7.06 19.98 -14.55
N GLY A 117 6.55 18.77 -14.30
CA GLY A 117 6.35 17.72 -15.29
C GLY A 117 7.60 16.89 -15.58
N VAL A 118 8.65 17.04 -14.78
CA VAL A 118 9.85 16.18 -14.82
C VAL A 118 9.50 14.75 -14.40
N LEU A 119 8.58 14.60 -13.45
CA LEU A 119 8.02 13.32 -13.04
C LEU A 119 6.67 13.09 -13.72
N HIS A 120 6.59 12.04 -14.54
CA HIS A 120 5.35 11.67 -15.21
C HIS A 120 4.39 10.94 -14.24
N PRO A 121 3.06 11.17 -14.31
CA PRO A 121 2.09 10.47 -13.47
C PRO A 121 2.13 8.96 -13.59
N GLY A 122 2.46 8.43 -14.78
CA GLY A 122 2.58 7.00 -15.02
C GLY A 122 3.70 6.36 -14.19
N ASP A 123 4.88 6.98 -14.18
CA ASP A 123 6.05 6.49 -13.45
C ASP A 123 5.81 6.57 -11.94
N MET A 124 5.23 7.69 -11.49
CA MET A 124 4.86 7.89 -10.10
C MET A 124 3.87 6.82 -9.61
N LYS A 125 2.82 6.54 -10.39
CA LYS A 125 1.82 5.51 -10.07
C LYS A 125 2.44 4.12 -10.00
N LEU A 126 3.32 3.79 -10.94
CA LEU A 126 4.01 2.50 -10.94
C LEU A 126 4.89 2.34 -9.71
N ALA A 127 5.69 3.35 -9.38
CA ALA A 127 6.54 3.37 -8.20
C ALA A 127 5.72 3.27 -6.89
N LEU A 128 4.58 3.98 -6.82
CA LEU A 128 3.66 3.90 -5.69
C LEU A 128 3.07 2.49 -5.53
N ALA A 129 2.56 1.88 -6.61
CA ALA A 129 2.01 0.53 -6.57
C ALA A 129 3.05 -0.50 -6.09
N ASN A 130 4.27 -0.43 -6.63
CA ASN A 130 5.36 -1.30 -6.23
C ASN A 130 5.75 -1.13 -4.74
N SER A 131 5.74 0.11 -4.25
CA SER A 131 6.03 0.40 -2.85
C SER A 131 4.95 -0.16 -1.92
N LEU A 132 3.68 -0.02 -2.29
CA LEU A 132 2.54 -0.59 -1.54
C LEU A 132 2.57 -2.12 -1.53
N ILE A 133 2.88 -2.76 -2.65
CA ILE A 133 3.02 -4.22 -2.75
C ILE A 133 4.08 -4.72 -1.76
N LYS A 134 5.24 -4.03 -1.68
CA LYS A 134 6.31 -4.39 -0.74
C LYS A 134 5.89 -4.22 0.72
N ILE A 135 5.10 -3.20 1.04
CA ILE A 135 4.55 -3.00 2.39
C ILE A 135 3.57 -4.13 2.75
N LEU A 136 2.77 -4.60 1.79
CA LEU A 136 1.75 -5.62 2.02
C LEU A 136 2.27 -7.06 1.98
N GLN A 137 3.45 -7.31 1.41
CA GLN A 137 4.10 -8.63 1.40
C GLN A 137 4.21 -9.27 2.79
N PRO A 138 4.79 -8.64 3.83
CA PRO A 138 4.92 -9.26 5.15
C PRO A 138 3.56 -9.56 5.79
N VAL A 139 2.55 -8.73 5.54
CA VAL A 139 1.18 -8.97 5.99
C VAL A 139 0.65 -10.25 5.32
N TYR A 140 0.82 -10.38 4.00
CA TYR A 140 0.43 -11.58 3.27
C TYR A 140 1.10 -12.86 3.79
N ASP A 141 2.41 -12.81 4.01
CA ASP A 141 3.17 -13.95 4.49
C ASP A 141 2.77 -14.37 5.91
N HIS A 142 2.41 -13.41 6.75
CA HIS A 142 1.88 -13.67 8.09
C HIS A 142 0.56 -14.46 8.05
N PHE A 143 -0.44 -13.97 7.31
CA PHE A 143 -1.75 -14.63 7.23
C PHE A 143 -1.71 -15.99 6.52
N LYS A 144 -0.77 -16.17 5.59
CA LYS A 144 -0.55 -17.46 4.93
C LYS A 144 0.05 -18.52 5.87
N SER A 145 0.95 -18.09 6.76
CA SER A 145 1.71 -18.99 7.64
C SER A 145 1.04 -19.25 8.99
N ASN A 146 0.16 -18.36 9.45
CA ASN A 146 -0.45 -18.40 10.76
C ASN A 146 -1.91 -18.90 10.72
N ALA A 147 -2.14 -20.12 11.23
CA ALA A 147 -3.46 -20.75 11.29
C ALA A 147 -4.47 -20.01 12.18
N GLU A 148 -4.01 -19.27 13.19
CA GLU A 148 -4.85 -18.51 14.10
C GLU A 148 -5.32 -17.20 13.46
N ALA A 149 -4.42 -16.52 12.75
CA ALA A 149 -4.74 -15.36 11.92
C ALA A 149 -5.74 -15.73 10.79
N LYS A 150 -5.56 -16.90 10.17
CA LYS A 150 -6.50 -17.42 9.17
C LYS A 150 -7.89 -17.66 9.75
N LYS A 151 -7.99 -18.24 10.95
CA LYS A 151 -9.28 -18.45 11.65
C LYS A 151 -9.96 -17.15 12.05
N ALA A 152 -9.21 -16.17 12.53
CA ALA A 152 -9.74 -14.85 12.87
C ALA A 152 -10.39 -14.19 11.65
N LEU A 153 -9.75 -14.33 10.49
CA LEU A 153 -10.23 -13.76 9.25
C LEU A 153 -11.51 -14.43 8.73
N GLN A 154 -11.60 -15.76 8.78
CA GLN A 154 -12.82 -16.52 8.49
C GLN A 154 -14.00 -16.11 9.39
N GLY A 155 -13.71 -15.71 10.64
CA GLY A 155 -14.71 -15.18 11.57
C GLY A 155 -15.28 -13.83 11.13
N ILE A 156 -14.45 -12.97 10.54
CA ILE A 156 -14.84 -11.64 10.04
C ILE A 156 -15.76 -11.78 8.82
N GLU A 157 -15.41 -12.62 7.83
CA GLU A 157 -16.27 -12.87 6.64
C GLU A 157 -17.69 -13.27 7.01
N LYS A 158 -17.81 -14.26 7.90
CA LYS A 158 -19.11 -14.79 8.33
C LYS A 158 -20.01 -13.71 8.91
N TYR A 159 -19.41 -12.70 9.55
CA TYR A 159 -20.12 -11.59 10.14
C TYR A 159 -20.54 -10.52 9.12
N TYR A 160 -19.69 -10.25 8.13
CA TYR A 160 -19.94 -9.20 7.13
C TYR A 160 -20.72 -9.67 5.88
N LYS A 161 -20.98 -10.98 5.73
CA LYS A 161 -21.69 -11.57 4.55
C LYS A 161 -21.14 -11.02 3.22
N ILE A 162 -19.82 -10.99 3.09
CA ILE A 162 -19.15 -10.70 1.82
C ILE A 162 -19.08 -11.99 0.99
#